data_AF-A0A494T5J9-F1
#
_entry.id   AF-A0A494T5J9-F1
#
_cell.length_a   1.000
_cell.length_b   1.000
_cell.length_c   1.000
_cell.angle_alpha   90.00
_cell.angle_beta   90.00
_cell.angle_gamma   90.00
#
_symmetry.space_group_name_H-M   'P 1'
#
loop_
_entity.id
_entity.type
_entity.pdbx_description
1 polymer ?
#
loop_
_entity_poly.entity_id
_entity_poly.type
_entity_poly.pdbx_seq_one_letter_code
_entity_poly.pdbx_strand_id
1 'polypeptide(L)'
;MDISKTIELAVPILWIQTIEPDSFLAEHGFGGPDSGRLMYLGRNHIVLYSGATYGPARIELTSMQHAPEPSLGRWETVEEGTIDVTGALTLVPHPVGTETSVADIVGTTAVDGVTPGLWHVRAHASGRAVDRADVSVLVQFWPADRAVPLTTLKVGDDFLPHSLTTTVTQPPPKSNPFDLPRDRSLLIRTEFSDDDAWSATVDAASVPWNLDGDVEICADLDTIDNVAFAEHTVHELRAVLGNPPPYFFFVADRETIMNPDHPILAVDHSNDESGTPAVKTVRVAPEHLAEVENNLSLGNMDFADFADSADADGVYRGF
;
A
#
# COMPACT_ATOMS: atom_id res chain seq x y z
N MET A 1 -19.91 -4.19 27.57
CA MET A 1 -19.50 -2.77 27.46
C MET A 1 -19.73 -2.37 26.02
N ASP A 2 -20.16 -1.12 25.74
CA ASP A 2 -20.31 -0.61 24.36
C ASP A 2 -19.53 0.70 24.22
N ILE A 3 -18.52 0.71 23.36
CA ILE A 3 -17.81 1.91 22.93
C ILE A 3 -18.28 2.24 21.51
N SER A 4 -18.56 3.52 21.24
CA SER A 4 -18.81 4.02 19.90
C SER A 4 -18.04 5.32 19.72
N LYS A 5 -17.16 5.38 18.73
CA LYS A 5 -16.38 6.59 18.39
C LYS A 5 -16.22 6.74 16.89
N THR A 6 -15.99 7.97 16.44
CA THR A 6 -15.49 8.24 15.09
C THR A 6 -14.00 8.50 15.20
N ILE A 7 -13.21 7.84 14.35
CA ILE A 7 -11.76 7.97 14.29
C ILE A 7 -11.41 8.46 12.88
N GLU A 8 -10.57 9.50 12.79
CA GLU A 8 -9.99 9.93 11.52
C GLU A 8 -8.85 8.98 11.16
N LEU A 9 -9.03 8.17 10.12
CA LEU A 9 -8.05 7.20 9.64
C LEU A 9 -7.19 7.82 8.55
N ALA A 10 -5.89 7.97 8.81
CA ALA A 10 -4.92 8.30 7.75
C ALA A 10 -4.46 7.06 6.97
N VAL A 11 -4.66 5.87 7.54
CA VAL A 11 -4.48 4.57 6.88
C VAL A 11 -5.64 3.69 7.34
N PRO A 12 -6.30 2.92 6.45
CA PRO A 12 -7.50 2.16 6.78
C PRO A 12 -7.19 0.84 7.52
N ILE A 13 -6.34 0.94 8.54
CA ILE A 13 -5.91 -0.17 9.38
C ILE A 13 -6.14 0.20 10.85
N LEU A 14 -6.73 -0.73 11.59
CA LEU A 14 -6.89 -0.65 13.03
C LEU A 14 -6.24 -1.86 13.68
N TRP A 15 -5.56 -1.63 14.79
CA TRP A 15 -4.99 -2.67 15.62
C TRP A 15 -5.82 -2.80 16.88
N ILE A 16 -6.11 -4.01 17.33
CA ILE A 16 -6.58 -4.28 18.69
C ILE A 16 -5.55 -5.21 19.31
N GLN A 17 -4.67 -4.66 20.14
CA GLN A 17 -3.55 -5.42 20.68
C GLN A 17 -3.25 -5.08 22.13
N THR A 18 -2.52 -5.96 22.81
CA THR A 18 -1.90 -5.61 24.09
C THR A 18 -0.76 -4.61 23.85
N ILE A 19 -0.73 -3.56 24.68
CA ILE A 19 0.33 -2.54 24.65
C ILE A 19 1.11 -2.64 25.96
N GLU A 20 2.39 -2.93 25.86
CA GLU A 20 3.37 -2.78 26.94
C GLU A 20 4.18 -1.48 26.71
N PRO A 21 4.84 -0.93 27.74
CA PRO A 21 5.79 0.17 27.55
C PRO A 21 6.82 -0.22 26.47
N ASP A 22 7.05 0.66 25.50
CA ASP A 22 7.93 0.44 24.34
C ASP A 22 7.45 -0.61 23.30
N SER A 23 6.18 -1.00 23.33
CA SER A 23 5.61 -1.89 22.31
C SER A 23 5.45 -1.18 20.95
N PHE A 24 5.79 -1.91 19.89
CA PHE A 24 5.43 -1.58 18.52
C PHE A 24 4.08 -2.20 18.15
N LEU A 25 3.49 -1.75 17.04
CA LEU A 25 2.39 -2.48 16.42
C LEU A 25 2.92 -3.84 15.96
N ALA A 26 2.16 -4.91 16.22
CA ALA A 26 2.56 -6.23 15.76
C ALA A 26 2.78 -6.21 14.24
N GLU A 27 3.83 -6.84 13.72
CA GLU A 27 3.95 -6.93 12.26
C GLU A 27 2.87 -7.87 11.72
N HIS A 28 2.14 -7.41 10.70
CA HIS A 28 1.17 -8.26 10.01
C HIS A 28 1.35 -8.16 8.51
N GLY A 29 1.63 -9.31 7.89
CA GLY A 29 1.77 -9.41 6.44
C GLY A 29 0.42 -9.44 5.77
N PHE A 30 0.00 -8.31 5.18
CA PHE A 30 -1.26 -8.22 4.42
C PHE A 30 -1.20 -8.90 3.05
N GLY A 31 -0.04 -9.42 2.62
CA GLY A 31 0.21 -9.98 1.29
C GLY A 31 -0.03 -11.48 1.11
N GLY A 32 -0.89 -12.10 1.92
CA GLY A 32 -1.20 -13.54 1.85
C GLY A 32 -2.47 -13.88 1.04
N PRO A 33 -2.84 -15.16 0.88
CA PRO A 33 -4.10 -15.58 0.24
C PRO A 33 -5.37 -15.05 0.96
N ASP A 34 -5.19 -14.56 2.18
CA ASP A 34 -6.20 -13.92 3.02
C ASP A 34 -6.14 -12.38 2.96
N SER A 35 -5.37 -11.79 2.03
CA SER A 35 -5.27 -10.34 1.82
C SER A 35 -6.64 -9.72 1.60
N GLY A 36 -6.94 -8.52 2.09
CA GLY A 36 -8.26 -7.89 1.98
C GLY A 36 -9.39 -8.44 2.88
N ARG A 37 -9.13 -9.47 3.69
CA ARG A 37 -10.05 -9.86 4.77
C ARG A 37 -10.31 -8.71 5.73
N LEU A 38 -11.48 -8.71 6.35
CA LEU A 38 -11.81 -7.70 7.35
C LEU A 38 -10.91 -7.84 8.58
N MET A 39 -10.66 -9.07 9.01
CA MET A 39 -9.99 -9.36 10.26
C MET A 39 -8.83 -10.33 10.06
N TYR A 40 -7.74 -10.08 10.79
CA TYR A 40 -6.61 -10.99 10.94
C TYR A 40 -6.34 -11.22 12.41
N LEU A 41 -6.06 -12.47 12.78
CA LEU A 41 -5.89 -12.88 14.16
C LEU A 41 -4.48 -13.37 14.39
N GLY A 42 -3.79 -12.78 15.36
CA GLY A 42 -2.57 -13.31 15.93
C GLY A 42 -2.72 -13.53 17.43
N ARG A 43 -1.61 -13.87 18.08
CA ARG A 43 -1.58 -13.92 19.55
C ARG A 43 -1.56 -12.49 20.09
N ASN A 44 -2.51 -12.15 20.95
CA ASN A 44 -2.67 -10.81 21.55
C ASN A 44 -2.85 -9.64 20.60
N HIS A 45 -3.11 -9.89 19.32
CA HIS A 45 -3.40 -8.82 18.37
C HIS A 45 -4.44 -9.25 17.35
N ILE A 46 -5.27 -8.30 16.99
CA ILE A 46 -6.22 -8.35 15.89
C ILE A 46 -5.87 -7.18 14.99
N VAL A 47 -5.85 -7.44 13.69
CA VAL A 47 -5.73 -6.38 12.69
C VAL A 47 -7.04 -6.31 11.93
N LEU A 48 -7.60 -5.11 11.82
CA LEU A 48 -8.79 -4.86 11.04
C LEU A 48 -8.44 -4.00 9.84
N TYR A 49 -8.85 -4.45 8.67
CA TYR A 49 -8.71 -3.70 7.43
C TYR A 49 -10.04 -3.05 7.08
N SER A 50 -10.16 -1.74 7.34
CA SER A 50 -11.42 -1.00 7.28
C SER A 50 -11.78 -0.49 5.89
N GLY A 51 -11.06 -0.91 4.84
CA GLY A 51 -11.38 -0.59 3.44
C GLY A 51 -10.32 0.27 2.78
N ALA A 52 -10.68 1.00 1.73
CA ALA A 52 -9.79 1.93 1.02
C ALA A 52 -10.03 3.41 1.36
N THR A 53 -10.98 3.68 2.25
CA THR A 53 -11.39 5.03 2.63
C THR A 53 -10.46 5.63 3.68
N TYR A 54 -9.94 6.80 3.36
CA TYR A 54 -9.26 7.70 4.29
C TYR A 54 -10.29 8.63 4.95
N GLY A 55 -10.05 9.04 6.19
CA GLY A 55 -10.92 9.95 6.94
C GLY A 55 -11.84 9.26 7.95
N PRO A 56 -13.05 9.77 8.22
CA PRO A 56 -13.83 9.39 9.39
C PRO A 56 -14.38 7.95 9.28
N ALA A 57 -13.97 7.09 10.20
CA ALA A 57 -14.52 5.76 10.37
C ALA A 57 -15.25 5.63 11.70
N ARG A 58 -16.47 5.10 11.67
CA ARG A 58 -17.27 4.83 12.87
C ARG A 58 -16.92 3.46 13.45
N ILE A 59 -16.27 3.44 14.61
CA ILE A 59 -15.83 2.23 15.29
C ILE A 59 -16.67 1.97 16.53
N GLU A 60 -17.24 0.78 16.59
CA GLU A 60 -17.99 0.26 17.73
C GLU A 60 -17.26 -0.97 18.31
N LEU A 61 -17.06 -1.01 19.63
CA LEU A 61 -16.47 -2.15 20.33
C LEU A 61 -17.42 -2.62 21.43
N THR A 62 -17.74 -3.91 21.44
CA THR A 62 -18.67 -4.49 22.40
C THR A 62 -18.11 -5.76 23.05
N SER A 63 -18.13 -5.81 24.38
CA SER A 63 -17.84 -7.03 25.16
C SER A 63 -19.10 -7.57 25.85
N MET A 64 -19.34 -8.87 25.72
CA MET A 64 -20.55 -9.57 26.16
C MET A 64 -20.20 -10.84 26.94
N GLN A 65 -21.15 -11.34 27.75
CA GLN A 65 -20.98 -12.59 28.47
C GLN A 65 -21.32 -13.83 27.64
N HIS A 66 -22.09 -13.67 26.56
CA HIS A 66 -22.59 -14.76 25.72
C HIS A 66 -22.57 -14.34 24.25
N ALA A 67 -22.61 -15.35 23.36
CA ALA A 67 -22.63 -15.14 21.92
C ALA A 67 -23.83 -14.26 21.49
N PRO A 68 -23.61 -13.19 20.73
CA PRO A 68 -24.69 -12.38 20.20
C PRO A 68 -25.42 -13.09 19.06
N GLU A 69 -26.73 -12.83 18.96
CA GLU A 69 -27.53 -13.19 17.77
C GLU A 69 -26.83 -12.68 16.50
N PRO A 70 -26.77 -13.48 15.43
CA PRO A 70 -26.12 -13.09 14.19
C PRO A 70 -26.92 -11.98 13.49
N SER A 71 -26.56 -10.73 13.76
CA SER A 71 -27.03 -9.57 13.00
C SER A 71 -26.13 -9.39 11.79
N LEU A 72 -26.59 -9.86 10.62
CA LEU A 72 -25.85 -9.77 9.35
C LEU A 72 -26.45 -8.74 8.37
N GLY A 73 -27.60 -8.15 8.71
CA GLY A 73 -28.45 -7.43 7.75
C GLY A 73 -27.82 -6.15 7.20
N ARG A 74 -27.35 -5.26 8.08
CA ARG A 74 -26.78 -3.96 7.69
C ARG A 74 -25.32 -4.01 7.25
N TRP A 75 -24.62 -5.11 7.56
CA TRP A 75 -23.18 -5.24 7.38
C TRP A 75 -22.87 -5.87 6.04
N GLU A 76 -21.86 -5.37 5.34
CA GLU A 76 -21.44 -5.90 4.04
C GLU A 76 -20.53 -7.12 4.25
N THR A 77 -19.57 -7.02 5.17
CA THR A 77 -18.63 -8.10 5.52
C THR A 77 -18.67 -8.44 7.00
N VAL A 78 -18.69 -9.74 7.31
CA VAL A 78 -18.70 -10.25 8.69
C VAL A 78 -17.78 -11.46 8.80
N GLU A 79 -16.85 -11.42 9.73
CA GLU A 79 -15.89 -12.49 10.00
C GLU A 79 -15.84 -12.81 11.50
N GLU A 80 -15.59 -14.08 11.82
CA GLU A 80 -15.57 -14.58 13.19
C GLU A 80 -14.42 -15.56 13.40
N GLY A 81 -13.75 -15.47 14.53
CA GLY A 81 -12.74 -16.42 14.95
C GLY A 81 -12.55 -16.40 16.46
N THR A 82 -11.43 -16.94 16.92
CA THR A 82 -11.01 -16.83 18.33
C THR A 82 -9.62 -16.26 18.46
N ILE A 83 -9.43 -15.46 19.50
CA ILE A 83 -8.14 -14.91 19.90
C ILE A 83 -7.82 -15.37 21.33
N ASP A 84 -6.55 -15.71 21.55
CA ASP A 84 -5.99 -15.94 22.88
C ASP A 84 -5.42 -14.61 23.39
N VAL A 85 -6.01 -14.10 24.47
CA VAL A 85 -5.70 -12.81 25.07
C VAL A 85 -4.87 -13.06 26.33
N THR A 86 -3.71 -12.44 26.46
CA THR A 86 -2.85 -12.57 27.65
C THR A 86 -2.75 -11.28 28.45
N GLY A 87 -3.26 -10.17 27.94
CA GLY A 87 -3.20 -8.85 28.57
C GLY A 87 -4.35 -7.94 28.18
N ALA A 88 -4.39 -6.73 28.74
CA ALA A 88 -5.40 -5.74 28.37
C ALA A 88 -5.25 -5.37 26.89
N LEU A 89 -6.36 -5.34 26.15
CA LEU A 89 -6.37 -4.95 24.74
C LEU A 89 -6.65 -3.46 24.59
N THR A 90 -6.03 -2.85 23.59
CA THR A 90 -6.24 -1.47 23.20
C THR A 90 -6.45 -1.40 21.70
N LEU A 91 -7.49 -0.68 21.28
CA LEU A 91 -7.68 -0.25 19.90
C LEU A 91 -6.68 0.88 19.61
N VAL A 92 -5.91 0.72 18.54
CA VAL A 92 -4.89 1.66 18.09
C VAL A 92 -5.10 1.91 16.60
N PRO A 93 -5.45 3.14 16.19
CA PRO A 93 -5.43 3.53 14.79
C PRO A 93 -4.03 3.42 14.22
N HIS A 94 -3.89 3.09 12.94
CA HIS A 94 -2.58 3.13 12.30
C HIS A 94 -1.98 4.56 12.36
N PRO A 95 -0.70 4.73 12.73
CA PRO A 95 -0.04 6.03 12.82
C PRO A 95 0.00 6.75 11.48
N VAL A 96 0.09 8.08 11.52
CA VAL A 96 0.04 8.96 10.33
C VAL A 96 1.45 9.34 9.85
N GLY A 97 2.49 9.12 10.65
CA GLY A 97 3.85 9.53 10.31
C GLY A 97 4.93 8.92 11.21
N THR A 98 5.78 9.79 11.78
CA THR A 98 7.03 9.43 12.48
C THR A 98 6.83 8.99 13.93
N GLU A 99 5.62 8.58 14.34
CA GLU A 99 5.37 8.11 15.70
C GLU A 99 6.25 6.90 15.99
N THR A 100 7.18 7.04 16.95
CA THR A 100 8.14 5.99 17.31
C THR A 100 7.61 5.05 18.38
N SER A 101 6.44 5.35 18.96
CA SER A 101 5.79 4.54 20.01
C SER A 101 4.26 4.59 19.93
N VAL A 102 3.60 3.52 20.40
CA VAL A 102 2.13 3.46 20.46
C VAL A 102 1.53 4.53 21.40
N ALA A 103 2.30 5.00 22.39
CA ALA A 103 1.85 6.03 23.31
C ALA A 103 1.61 7.39 22.63
N ASP A 104 2.27 7.63 21.50
CA ASP A 104 2.18 8.87 20.73
C ASP A 104 1.04 8.85 19.70
N ILE A 105 0.40 7.69 19.50
CA ILE A 105 -0.70 7.52 18.56
C ILE A 105 -1.98 8.14 19.12
N VAL A 106 -2.53 9.09 18.37
CA VAL A 106 -3.80 9.74 18.69
C VAL A 106 -4.97 8.79 18.42
N GLY A 107 -5.99 8.81 19.29
CA GLY A 107 -7.23 8.05 19.08
C GLY A 107 -7.24 6.63 19.65
N THR A 108 -6.19 6.24 20.40
CA THR A 108 -6.16 4.97 21.12
C THR A 108 -7.33 4.83 22.10
N THR A 109 -7.86 3.62 22.25
CA THR A 109 -9.03 3.35 23.10
C THR A 109 -8.89 1.98 23.77
N ALA A 110 -8.91 1.94 25.10
CA ALA A 110 -8.90 0.69 25.85
C ALA A 110 -10.14 -0.16 25.55
N VAL A 111 -9.96 -1.48 25.45
CA VAL A 111 -11.04 -2.44 25.24
C VAL A 111 -11.39 -3.08 26.58
N ASP A 112 -12.34 -2.48 27.31
CA ASP A 112 -12.69 -2.96 28.65
C ASP A 112 -13.58 -4.22 28.62
N GLY A 113 -13.46 -5.02 29.67
CA GLY A 113 -14.26 -6.24 29.86
C GLY A 113 -13.74 -7.46 29.11
N VAL A 114 -12.62 -7.35 28.40
CA VAL A 114 -11.85 -8.49 27.87
C VAL A 114 -10.67 -8.75 28.79
N THR A 115 -10.64 -9.93 29.42
CA THR A 115 -9.59 -10.34 30.36
C THR A 115 -8.73 -11.44 29.75
N PRO A 116 -7.55 -11.77 30.33
CA PRO A 116 -6.76 -12.89 29.85
C PRO A 116 -7.57 -14.19 29.77
N GLY A 117 -7.44 -14.91 28.66
CA GLY A 117 -8.22 -16.10 28.31
C GLY A 117 -8.55 -16.16 26.82
N LEU A 118 -9.28 -17.21 26.43
CA LEU A 118 -9.72 -17.40 25.06
C LEU A 118 -11.05 -16.68 24.82
N TRP A 119 -11.10 -15.87 23.76
CA TRP A 119 -12.28 -15.10 23.39
C TRP A 119 -12.69 -15.39 21.95
N HIS A 120 -13.98 -15.46 21.71
CA HIS A 120 -14.52 -15.27 20.38
C HIS A 120 -14.44 -13.79 20.02
N VAL A 121 -14.12 -13.54 18.77
CA VAL A 121 -14.16 -12.20 18.18
C VAL A 121 -14.94 -12.26 16.88
N ARG A 122 -15.89 -11.34 16.72
CA ARG A 122 -16.63 -11.13 15.47
C ARG A 122 -16.48 -9.68 15.04
N ALA A 123 -15.94 -9.49 13.84
CA ALA A 123 -15.85 -8.18 13.21
C ALA A 123 -16.93 -8.07 12.14
N HIS A 124 -17.60 -6.91 12.11
CA HIS A 124 -18.56 -6.53 11.07
C HIS A 124 -18.10 -5.23 10.44
N ALA A 125 -18.32 -5.08 9.14
CA ALA A 125 -18.03 -3.83 8.48
C ALA A 125 -18.97 -3.51 7.31
N SER A 126 -19.09 -2.23 7.01
CA SER A 126 -19.79 -1.67 5.86
C SER A 126 -19.09 -0.40 5.38
N GLY A 127 -19.26 -0.03 4.12
CA GLY A 127 -18.68 1.16 3.53
C GLY A 127 -17.19 1.03 3.24
N ARG A 128 -16.66 -0.20 3.12
CA ARG A 128 -15.23 -0.48 2.91
C ARG A 128 -14.75 -0.22 1.47
N ALA A 129 -15.66 0.02 0.53
CA ALA A 129 -15.34 0.22 -0.89
C ALA A 129 -14.65 1.58 -1.14
N VAL A 130 -13.85 1.65 -2.20
CA VAL A 130 -13.02 2.81 -2.59
C VAL A 130 -13.83 4.09 -2.84
N ASP A 131 -15.08 3.96 -3.23
CA ASP A 131 -16.00 5.06 -3.57
C ASP A 131 -16.88 5.50 -2.39
N ARG A 132 -16.65 4.91 -1.20
CA ARG A 132 -17.44 5.15 0.01
C ARG A 132 -16.65 5.98 1.02
N ALA A 133 -17.39 6.81 1.77
CA ALA A 133 -16.85 7.68 2.83
C ALA A 133 -17.51 7.43 4.21
N ASP A 134 -18.29 6.36 4.32
CA ASP A 134 -19.16 6.05 5.46
C ASP A 134 -18.76 4.72 6.13
N VAL A 135 -17.45 4.47 6.24
CA VAL A 135 -16.91 3.26 6.88
C VAL A 135 -17.47 3.11 8.29
N SER A 136 -18.04 1.94 8.57
CA SER A 136 -18.42 1.55 9.92
C SER A 136 -17.91 0.15 10.22
N VAL A 137 -17.32 -0.01 11.41
CA VAL A 137 -16.80 -1.27 11.92
C VAL A 137 -17.38 -1.53 13.30
N LEU A 138 -17.87 -2.74 13.54
CA LEU A 138 -18.26 -3.24 14.86
C LEU A 138 -17.42 -4.46 15.20
N VAL A 139 -16.81 -4.48 16.38
CA VAL A 139 -16.07 -5.64 16.90
C VAL A 139 -16.74 -6.12 18.18
N GLN A 140 -17.10 -7.40 18.22
CA GLN A 140 -17.77 -8.04 19.34
C GLN A 140 -16.88 -9.11 19.96
N PHE A 141 -16.84 -9.15 21.30
CA PHE A 141 -16.10 -10.13 22.08
C PHE A 141 -17.02 -10.88 23.05
N TRP A 142 -16.87 -12.20 23.14
CA TRP A 142 -17.45 -13.01 24.21
C TRP A 142 -16.55 -14.21 24.55
N PRO A 143 -16.63 -14.80 25.76
CA PRO A 143 -15.77 -15.91 26.16
C PRO A 143 -15.90 -17.12 25.22
N ALA A 144 -14.79 -17.82 24.97
CA ALA A 144 -14.75 -19.04 24.17
C ALA A 144 -14.20 -20.22 24.97
N ASP A 145 -14.87 -21.36 24.86
CA ASP A 145 -14.42 -22.60 25.51
C ASP A 145 -13.42 -23.39 24.65
N ARG A 146 -13.35 -23.08 23.35
CA ARG A 146 -12.46 -23.76 22.39
C ARG A 146 -12.04 -22.82 21.27
N ALA A 147 -10.85 -23.02 20.74
CA ALA A 147 -10.38 -22.28 19.58
C ALA A 147 -11.15 -22.70 18.33
N VAL A 148 -11.55 -21.73 17.51
CA VAL A 148 -12.12 -21.95 16.19
C VAL A 148 -11.31 -21.17 15.15
N PRO A 149 -11.15 -21.71 13.94
CA PRO A 149 -10.48 -20.97 12.88
C PRO A 149 -11.29 -19.73 12.50
N LEU A 150 -10.57 -18.73 12.04
CA LEU A 150 -11.16 -17.55 11.45
C LEU A 150 -12.00 -17.94 10.22
N THR A 151 -13.27 -17.55 10.22
CA THR A 151 -14.27 -17.93 9.24
C THR A 151 -15.01 -16.69 8.76
N THR A 152 -15.28 -16.63 7.46
CA THR A 152 -16.09 -15.57 6.86
C THR A 152 -17.56 -15.98 6.89
N LEU A 153 -18.40 -15.17 7.55
CA LEU A 153 -19.84 -15.40 7.67
C LEU A 153 -20.64 -14.70 6.57
N LYS A 154 -20.15 -13.53 6.13
CA LYS A 154 -20.73 -12.75 5.03
C LYS A 154 -19.62 -11.95 4.34
N VAL A 155 -19.71 -11.86 3.02
CA VAL A 155 -18.99 -10.88 2.19
C VAL A 155 -20.00 -10.30 1.22
N GLY A 156 -19.95 -9.00 1.03
CA GLY A 156 -20.82 -8.29 0.10
C GLY A 156 -20.33 -6.90 -0.24
N ASP A 157 -19.16 -6.50 0.25
CA ASP A 157 -18.41 -5.38 -0.32
C ASP A 157 -17.66 -5.88 -1.56
N ASP A 158 -17.29 -4.97 -2.47
CA ASP A 158 -16.46 -5.29 -3.65
C ASP A 158 -14.99 -5.59 -3.28
N PHE A 159 -14.74 -5.68 -1.97
CA PHE A 159 -13.47 -6.03 -1.35
C PHE A 159 -13.33 -7.55 -1.33
N LEU A 160 -13.02 -8.15 -2.48
CA LEU A 160 -12.61 -9.54 -2.52
C LEU A 160 -11.31 -9.70 -1.74
N PRO A 161 -11.01 -10.90 -1.21
CA PRO A 161 -9.69 -11.22 -0.68
C PRO A 161 -8.52 -11.09 -1.70
N HIS A 162 -8.81 -10.57 -2.90
CA HIS A 162 -7.93 -10.34 -4.04
C HIS A 162 -8.09 -8.90 -4.57
N SER A 163 -8.95 -8.05 -3.97
CA SER A 163 -9.15 -6.65 -4.38
C SER A 163 -8.11 -5.68 -3.79
N LEU A 164 -7.05 -6.21 -3.16
CA LEU A 164 -5.79 -5.49 -2.92
C LEU A 164 -4.62 -6.10 -3.68
N THR A 165 -4.86 -7.10 -4.53
CA THR A 165 -3.77 -7.72 -5.29
C THR A 165 -3.70 -7.15 -6.69
N THR A 166 -2.83 -6.18 -6.84
CA THR A 166 -1.80 -6.32 -7.85
C THR A 166 -0.46 -6.41 -7.14
N THR A 167 -0.19 -7.57 -6.53
CA THR A 167 1.16 -8.13 -6.56
C THR A 167 1.04 -9.65 -6.61
N VAL A 168 1.45 -10.18 -7.76
CA VAL A 168 1.66 -11.61 -7.98
C VAL A 168 2.61 -12.12 -6.89
N THR A 169 2.15 -13.00 -6.00
CA THR A 169 3.07 -13.79 -5.18
C THR A 169 3.68 -14.89 -6.07
N GLN A 170 4.80 -14.53 -6.69
CA GLN A 170 5.89 -15.48 -6.82
C GLN A 170 6.28 -15.98 -5.41
N PRO A 171 6.91 -17.17 -5.30
CA PRO A 171 7.37 -17.71 -4.01
C PRO A 171 8.15 -16.65 -3.23
N PRO A 172 8.20 -16.74 -1.88
CA PRO A 172 8.73 -15.67 -1.01
C PRO A 172 9.99 -15.10 -1.64
N PRO A 173 10.12 -13.76 -1.77
CA PRO A 173 11.36 -13.21 -2.30
C PRO A 173 12.45 -13.82 -1.44
N LYS A 174 13.35 -14.57 -2.09
CA LYS A 174 14.72 -14.65 -1.58
C LYS A 174 15.03 -13.20 -1.30
N SER A 175 15.19 -12.84 -0.02
CA SER A 175 15.60 -11.52 0.48
C SER A 175 15.96 -10.61 -0.69
N ASN A 176 15.12 -9.62 -1.08
CA ASN A 176 15.49 -8.74 -2.20
C ASN A 176 16.92 -8.29 -1.91
N PRO A 177 17.92 -8.76 -2.68
CA PRO A 177 19.30 -8.65 -2.23
C PRO A 177 19.78 -7.19 -2.23
N PHE A 178 18.92 -6.28 -2.71
CA PHE A 178 19.22 -4.89 -2.97
C PHE A 178 18.51 -3.89 -2.04
N ASP A 179 17.60 -4.32 -1.16
CA ASP A 179 16.93 -3.46 -0.16
C ASP A 179 16.44 -2.11 -0.73
N LEU A 180 15.70 -2.16 -1.84
CA LEU A 180 15.28 -0.95 -2.56
C LEU A 180 14.19 -0.17 -1.81
N PRO A 181 14.19 1.18 -1.88
CA PRO A 181 13.12 2.05 -1.38
C PRO A 181 11.77 1.72 -2.01
N ARG A 182 10.67 2.02 -1.32
CA ARG A 182 9.30 1.66 -1.74
C ARG A 182 8.28 2.79 -1.67
N ASP A 183 8.70 3.95 -1.19
CA ASP A 183 7.87 5.11 -0.91
C ASP A 183 8.02 6.23 -1.96
N ARG A 184 9.01 6.11 -2.86
CA ARG A 184 9.33 7.08 -3.92
C ARG A 184 9.48 6.39 -5.28
N SER A 185 9.41 7.18 -6.35
CA SER A 185 9.61 6.71 -7.72
C SER A 185 11.07 6.34 -7.95
N LEU A 186 11.36 5.19 -8.59
CA LEU A 186 12.74 4.73 -8.79
C LEU A 186 13.28 5.12 -10.17
N LEU A 187 14.51 5.64 -10.22
CA LEU A 187 15.31 5.75 -11.45
C LEU A 187 16.49 4.78 -11.38
N ILE A 188 16.39 3.67 -12.12
CA ILE A 188 17.34 2.55 -12.05
C ILE A 188 18.33 2.62 -13.20
N ARG A 189 19.63 2.65 -12.89
CA ARG A 189 20.70 2.58 -13.87
C ARG A 189 20.95 1.13 -14.29
N THR A 190 20.95 0.88 -15.60
CA THR A 190 21.27 -0.44 -16.18
C THR A 190 22.42 -0.40 -17.19
N GLU A 191 22.78 0.77 -17.72
CA GLU A 191 23.98 0.97 -18.55
C GLU A 191 25.05 1.75 -17.76
N PHE A 192 26.27 1.21 -17.74
CA PHE A 192 27.39 1.67 -16.92
C PHE A 192 28.62 2.08 -17.76
N SER A 193 28.48 2.16 -19.09
CA SER A 193 29.58 2.50 -19.99
C SER A 193 30.11 3.93 -19.87
N ASP A 194 29.30 4.85 -19.31
CA ASP A 194 29.62 6.27 -19.20
C ASP A 194 29.00 6.85 -17.91
N ASP A 195 29.85 7.23 -16.96
CA ASP A 195 29.46 7.80 -15.66
C ASP A 195 29.13 9.30 -15.76
N ASP A 196 29.73 10.01 -16.71
CA ASP A 196 29.49 11.44 -16.93
C ASP A 196 28.10 11.63 -17.56
N ALA A 197 27.75 10.80 -18.54
CA ALA A 197 26.42 10.76 -19.14
C ALA A 197 25.33 10.39 -18.13
N TRP A 198 25.61 9.43 -17.24
CA TRP A 198 24.70 9.09 -16.13
C TRP A 198 24.48 10.29 -15.19
N SER A 199 25.56 10.93 -14.76
CA SER A 199 25.47 12.10 -13.87
C SER A 199 24.70 13.24 -14.52
N ALA A 200 24.96 13.52 -15.80
CA ALA A 200 24.22 14.53 -16.57
C ALA A 200 22.73 14.19 -16.70
N THR A 201 22.39 12.91 -16.88
CA THR A 201 21.00 12.44 -16.93
C THR A 201 20.29 12.69 -15.60
N VAL A 202 20.90 12.34 -14.47
CA VAL A 202 20.34 12.54 -13.13
C VAL A 202 20.18 14.02 -12.82
N ASP A 203 21.18 14.84 -13.15
CA ASP A 203 21.14 16.28 -12.93
C ASP A 203 19.98 16.91 -13.72
N ALA A 204 19.84 16.56 -15.01
CA ALA A 204 18.76 17.06 -15.86
C ALA A 204 17.37 16.59 -15.38
N ALA A 205 17.25 15.33 -14.96
CA ALA A 205 16.04 14.76 -14.38
C ALA A 205 15.61 15.40 -13.05
N SER A 206 16.56 15.97 -12.32
CA SER A 206 16.33 16.62 -11.02
C SER A 206 16.04 18.12 -11.14
N VAL A 207 16.09 18.69 -12.35
CA VAL A 207 15.75 20.09 -12.58
C VAL A 207 14.27 20.30 -12.29
N PRO A 208 13.90 21.28 -11.43
CA PRO A 208 12.50 21.61 -11.21
C PRO A 208 11.83 22.07 -12.51
N TRP A 209 10.67 21.50 -12.82
CA TRP A 209 9.85 21.91 -13.95
C TRP A 209 8.89 23.03 -13.51
N ASN A 210 8.80 24.09 -14.31
CA ASN A 210 7.93 25.23 -14.01
C ASN A 210 6.51 24.95 -14.52
N LEU A 211 5.62 24.58 -13.60
CA LEU A 211 4.20 24.46 -13.82
C LEU A 211 3.58 25.87 -13.78
N ASP A 212 3.44 26.46 -14.97
CA ASP A 212 2.63 27.64 -15.25
C ASP A 212 2.81 28.83 -14.26
N GLY A 213 3.92 29.56 -14.42
CA GLY A 213 4.05 30.93 -13.90
C GLY A 213 4.33 31.07 -12.41
N ASP A 214 5.24 30.24 -11.87
CA ASP A 214 5.99 30.36 -10.59
C ASP A 214 5.87 29.13 -9.66
N VAL A 215 5.21 28.04 -10.08
CA VAL A 215 5.21 26.78 -9.32
C VAL A 215 6.28 25.85 -9.89
N GLU A 216 7.37 25.66 -9.16
CA GLU A 216 8.38 24.66 -9.49
C GLU A 216 7.99 23.31 -8.89
N ILE A 217 7.91 22.28 -9.72
CA ILE A 217 7.69 20.90 -9.29
C ILE A 217 8.91 20.04 -9.63
N CYS A 218 9.28 19.15 -8.71
CA CYS A 218 10.39 18.21 -8.92
C CYS A 218 9.85 16.79 -9.05
N ALA A 219 10.58 15.94 -9.75
CA ALA A 219 10.33 14.50 -9.72
C ALA A 219 10.70 13.94 -8.33
N ASP A 220 9.81 13.17 -7.71
CA ASP A 220 10.07 12.54 -6.41
C ASP A 220 10.84 11.22 -6.57
N LEU A 221 12.15 11.30 -6.82
CA LEU A 221 12.97 10.17 -7.25
C LEU A 221 13.97 9.67 -6.21
N ASP A 222 14.12 8.35 -6.16
CA ASP A 222 15.33 7.67 -5.66
C ASP A 222 16.13 7.10 -6.84
N THR A 223 17.40 7.51 -6.91
CA THR A 223 18.34 7.05 -7.95
C THR A 223 19.05 5.79 -7.50
N ILE A 224 18.96 4.74 -8.31
CA ILE A 224 19.54 3.42 -8.01
C ILE A 224 20.74 3.18 -8.94
N ASP A 225 21.92 3.56 -8.45
CA ASP A 225 23.21 3.33 -9.10
C ASP A 225 23.90 2.10 -8.49
N ASN A 226 23.46 0.91 -8.90
CA ASN A 226 24.00 -0.35 -8.41
C ASN A 226 24.33 -1.27 -9.58
N VAL A 227 25.62 -1.59 -9.75
CA VAL A 227 26.15 -2.43 -10.84
C VAL A 227 25.50 -3.81 -10.92
N ALA A 228 24.85 -4.27 -9.84
CA ALA A 228 24.08 -5.50 -9.87
C ALA A 228 22.87 -5.45 -10.83
N PHE A 229 22.40 -4.24 -11.21
CA PHE A 229 21.37 -4.03 -12.24
C PHE A 229 21.95 -3.83 -13.64
N ALA A 230 23.27 -3.93 -13.83
CA ALA A 230 23.86 -3.82 -15.16
C ALA A 230 23.20 -4.78 -16.14
N GLU A 231 22.86 -4.27 -17.33
CA GLU A 231 22.25 -5.00 -18.45
C GLU A 231 20.88 -5.65 -18.14
N HIS A 232 20.27 -5.34 -16.98
CA HIS A 232 18.95 -5.89 -16.67
C HIS A 232 17.91 -5.37 -17.65
N THR A 233 17.13 -6.30 -18.21
CA THR A 233 15.99 -5.97 -19.04
C THR A 233 14.84 -5.44 -18.19
N VAL A 234 13.92 -4.70 -18.82
CA VAL A 234 12.66 -4.28 -18.18
C VAL A 234 11.94 -5.44 -17.50
N HIS A 235 11.91 -6.61 -18.14
CA HIS A 235 11.26 -7.79 -17.57
C HIS A 235 11.94 -8.30 -16.30
N GLU A 236 13.28 -8.33 -16.27
CA GLU A 236 14.06 -8.73 -15.09
C GLU A 236 13.91 -7.70 -13.96
N LEU A 237 13.93 -6.40 -14.28
CA LEU A 237 13.67 -5.34 -13.30
C LEU A 237 12.29 -5.49 -12.68
N ARG A 238 11.24 -5.70 -13.48
CA ARG A 238 9.89 -5.98 -12.97
C ARG A 238 9.86 -7.20 -12.05
N ALA A 239 10.56 -8.27 -12.40
CA ALA A 239 10.62 -9.47 -11.56
C ALA A 239 11.33 -9.22 -10.22
N VAL A 240 12.36 -8.36 -10.19
CA VAL A 240 13.09 -7.99 -8.96
C VAL A 240 12.28 -7.02 -8.09
N LEU A 241 11.66 -6.01 -8.71
CA LEU A 241 10.84 -5.01 -8.02
C LEU A 241 9.54 -5.61 -7.45
N GLY A 242 9.02 -6.66 -8.09
CA GLY A 242 7.77 -7.30 -7.69
C GLY A 242 6.59 -6.59 -8.35
N ASN A 243 5.64 -6.12 -7.56
CA ASN A 243 4.57 -5.24 -8.04
C ASN A 243 3.99 -4.30 -6.94
N PRO A 244 4.75 -3.86 -5.92
CA PRO A 244 4.22 -2.87 -4.99
C PRO A 244 4.09 -1.50 -5.70
N PRO A 245 3.21 -0.60 -5.22
CA PRO A 245 3.31 0.81 -5.57
C PRO A 245 4.73 1.36 -5.30
N PRO A 246 5.20 2.35 -6.07
CA PRO A 246 4.54 2.94 -7.25
C PRO A 246 4.44 1.96 -8.43
N TYR A 247 3.32 1.99 -9.16
CA TYR A 247 3.05 1.11 -10.31
C TYR A 247 3.75 1.58 -11.60
N PHE A 248 4.89 2.24 -11.45
CA PHE A 248 5.79 2.60 -12.53
C PHE A 248 7.20 2.78 -11.96
N PHE A 249 8.19 2.70 -12.85
CA PHE A 249 9.57 3.07 -12.54
C PHE A 249 10.27 3.58 -13.79
N PHE A 250 11.42 4.19 -13.59
CA PHE A 250 12.24 4.75 -14.65
C PHE A 250 13.53 3.95 -14.79
N VAL A 251 14.01 3.84 -16.04
CA VAL A 251 15.25 3.13 -16.36
C VAL A 251 16.16 4.04 -17.17
N ALA A 252 17.40 4.18 -16.71
CA ALA A 252 18.50 4.69 -17.51
C ALA A 252 19.23 3.49 -18.13
N ASP A 253 18.81 3.16 -19.35
CA ASP A 253 19.37 2.06 -20.13
C ASP A 253 20.36 2.55 -21.18
N ARG A 254 20.79 1.64 -22.06
CA ARG A 254 21.76 1.95 -23.09
C ARG A 254 21.35 3.13 -23.97
N GLU A 255 20.08 3.24 -24.31
CA GLU A 255 19.60 4.36 -25.13
C GLU A 255 19.69 5.67 -24.35
N THR A 256 19.33 5.67 -23.06
CA THR A 256 19.50 6.83 -22.18
C THR A 256 20.95 7.29 -22.08
N ILE A 257 21.91 6.38 -22.01
CA ILE A 257 23.32 6.74 -21.84
C ILE A 257 24.01 7.11 -23.17
N MET A 258 23.66 6.43 -24.27
CA MET A 258 24.33 6.60 -25.56
C MET A 258 23.72 7.69 -26.45
N ASN A 259 22.46 8.05 -26.21
CA ASN A 259 21.78 9.09 -26.96
C ASN A 259 22.11 10.47 -26.35
N PRO A 260 22.52 11.46 -27.15
CA PRO A 260 22.80 12.82 -26.66
C PRO A 260 21.64 13.51 -25.94
N ASP A 261 20.39 13.11 -26.22
CA ASP A 261 19.19 13.67 -25.59
C ASP A 261 18.84 12.97 -24.26
N HIS A 262 19.59 11.92 -23.89
CA HIS A 262 19.41 11.15 -22.66
C HIS A 262 17.97 10.70 -22.33
N PRO A 263 17.18 10.17 -23.28
CA PRO A 263 15.78 9.87 -23.03
C PRO A 263 15.63 8.71 -22.03
N ILE A 264 15.03 9.00 -20.88
CA ILE A 264 14.79 8.06 -19.79
C ILE A 264 13.59 7.18 -20.16
N LEU A 265 13.67 5.87 -19.92
CA LEU A 265 12.56 4.96 -20.17
C LEU A 265 11.62 4.94 -18.96
N ALA A 266 10.43 5.52 -19.08
CA ALA A 266 9.35 5.29 -18.13
C ALA A 266 8.69 3.95 -18.45
N VAL A 267 8.47 3.14 -17.42
CA VAL A 267 7.95 1.77 -17.53
C VAL A 267 6.69 1.63 -16.69
N ASP A 268 5.62 1.18 -17.31
CA ASP A 268 4.41 0.77 -16.63
C ASP A 268 4.67 -0.52 -15.83
N HIS A 269 4.52 -0.41 -14.52
CA HIS A 269 4.64 -1.49 -13.55
C HIS A 269 3.29 -1.85 -12.92
N SER A 270 2.18 -1.41 -13.50
CA SER A 270 0.87 -1.92 -13.16
C SER A 270 0.71 -3.36 -13.67
N ASN A 271 -0.15 -4.13 -13.02
CA ASN A 271 -0.57 -5.40 -13.59
C ASN A 271 -1.57 -5.08 -14.70
N ASP A 272 -1.28 -5.55 -15.91
CA ASP A 272 -2.14 -5.34 -17.06
C ASP A 272 -3.47 -6.13 -16.88
N GLU A 273 -4.54 -5.43 -16.51
CA GLU A 273 -5.89 -5.99 -16.41
C GLU A 273 -6.53 -6.21 -17.80
N SER A 274 -5.95 -5.66 -18.87
CA SER A 274 -6.54 -5.68 -20.21
C SER A 274 -6.18 -6.92 -21.04
N GLY A 275 -5.33 -7.80 -20.50
CA GLY A 275 -4.91 -9.03 -21.18
C GLY A 275 -3.99 -8.81 -22.38
N THR A 276 -3.42 -7.61 -22.54
CA THR A 276 -2.32 -7.39 -23.48
C THR A 276 -1.00 -7.92 -22.91
N PRO A 277 -0.14 -8.57 -23.72
CA PRO A 277 1.11 -9.13 -23.22
C PRO A 277 2.28 -8.14 -23.17
N ALA A 278 2.08 -6.86 -23.55
CA ALA A 278 3.16 -5.90 -23.73
C ALA A 278 3.20 -4.86 -22.60
N VAL A 279 4.36 -4.73 -21.95
CA VAL A 279 4.63 -3.67 -20.97
C VAL A 279 4.55 -2.31 -21.69
N LYS A 280 3.71 -1.39 -21.19
CA LYS A 280 3.64 -0.03 -21.73
C LYS A 280 4.89 0.73 -21.29
N THR A 281 5.50 1.44 -22.23
CA THR A 281 6.70 2.25 -21.97
C THR A 281 6.66 3.51 -22.80
N VAL A 282 7.19 4.60 -22.27
CA VAL A 282 7.39 5.86 -22.99
C VAL A 282 8.79 6.39 -22.69
N ARG A 283 9.47 6.95 -23.70
CA ARG A 283 10.73 7.65 -23.50
C ARG A 283 10.45 9.09 -23.12
N VAL A 284 11.15 9.61 -22.13
CA VAL A 284 10.92 10.95 -21.57
C VAL A 284 12.24 11.71 -21.60
N ALA A 285 12.25 12.91 -22.16
CA ALA A 285 13.39 13.80 -22.02
C ALA A 285 13.59 14.15 -20.53
N PRO A 286 14.83 14.09 -19.99
CA PRO A 286 15.07 14.25 -18.56
C PRO A 286 14.42 15.48 -17.94
N GLU A 287 14.46 16.62 -18.62
CA GLU A 287 13.88 17.89 -18.16
C GLU A 287 12.35 17.87 -18.01
N HIS A 288 11.66 16.90 -18.61
CA HIS A 288 10.22 16.70 -18.50
C HIS A 288 9.83 15.57 -17.54
N LEU A 289 10.81 14.95 -16.86
CA LEU A 289 10.56 13.81 -15.99
C LEU A 289 9.68 14.17 -14.79
N ALA A 290 9.82 15.39 -14.25
CA ALA A 290 8.99 15.87 -13.15
C ALA A 290 7.50 15.91 -13.50
N GLU A 291 7.16 16.35 -14.72
CA GLU A 291 5.78 16.35 -15.20
C GLU A 291 5.19 14.94 -15.27
N VAL A 292 5.94 14.02 -15.87
CA VAL A 292 5.52 12.62 -16.04
C VAL A 292 5.37 11.94 -14.68
N GLU A 293 6.38 12.04 -13.83
CA GLU A 293 6.40 11.42 -12.50
C GLU A 293 5.23 11.91 -11.64
N ASN A 294 5.01 13.22 -11.54
CA ASN A 294 3.93 13.78 -10.71
C ASN A 294 2.55 13.37 -11.23
N ASN A 295 2.32 13.38 -12.54
CA ASN A 295 1.03 12.99 -13.10
C ASN A 295 0.75 11.49 -12.95
N LEU A 296 1.75 10.63 -13.10
CA LEU A 296 1.62 9.19 -12.86
C LEU A 296 1.42 8.89 -11.37
N SER A 297 2.18 9.55 -10.48
CA SER A 297 2.06 9.43 -9.02
C SER A 297 0.68 9.84 -8.51
N LEU A 298 0.11 10.93 -9.06
CA LEU A 298 -1.20 11.44 -8.67
C LEU A 298 -2.37 10.78 -9.43
N GLY A 299 -2.08 9.98 -10.45
CA GLY A 299 -3.09 9.34 -11.31
C GLY A 299 -3.87 10.33 -12.17
N ASN A 300 -3.29 11.49 -12.51
CA ASN A 300 -3.93 12.49 -13.36
C ASN A 300 -3.91 12.08 -14.85
N MET A 301 -2.86 11.36 -15.27
CA MET A 301 -2.64 10.90 -16.65
C MET A 301 -2.04 9.50 -16.66
N ASP A 302 -2.14 8.81 -17.78
CA ASP A 302 -1.57 7.47 -17.95
C ASP A 302 -0.44 7.42 -19.00
N PHE A 303 0.15 6.24 -19.19
CA PHE A 303 1.23 6.03 -20.17
C PHE A 303 0.81 6.27 -21.62
N ALA A 304 -0.46 6.04 -21.97
CA ALA A 304 -0.94 6.27 -23.33
C ALA A 304 -1.00 7.76 -23.63
N ASP A 305 -1.42 8.59 -22.67
CA ASP A 305 -1.46 10.04 -22.84
C ASP A 305 -0.07 10.63 -23.17
N PHE A 306 0.97 10.17 -22.49
CA PHE A 306 2.35 10.58 -22.76
C PHE A 306 2.90 9.99 -24.07
N ALA A 307 2.59 8.72 -24.35
CA ALA A 307 3.05 8.06 -25.58
C ALA A 307 2.42 8.70 -26.83
N ASP A 308 1.14 9.06 -26.78
CA ASP A 308 0.42 9.71 -27.87
C ASP A 308 0.90 11.17 -28.09
N SER A 309 1.52 11.77 -27.08
CA SER A 309 2.09 13.12 -27.12
C SER A 309 3.60 13.14 -27.37
N ALA A 310 4.22 11.98 -27.57
CA ALA A 310 5.63 11.89 -27.90
C ALA A 310 5.91 12.40 -29.32
N ASP A 311 7.12 12.91 -29.53
CA ASP A 311 7.59 13.33 -30.85
C ASP A 311 7.69 12.14 -31.83
N ALA A 312 7.97 12.44 -33.10
CA ALA A 312 8.08 11.43 -34.15
C ALA A 312 9.17 10.36 -33.90
N ASP A 313 10.13 10.63 -33.01
CA ASP A 313 11.16 9.70 -32.56
C ASP A 313 10.74 8.87 -31.33
N GLY A 314 9.54 9.09 -30.80
CA GLY A 314 8.96 8.37 -29.67
C GLY A 314 9.40 8.89 -28.31
N VAL A 315 10.03 10.08 -28.25
CA VAL A 315 10.42 10.74 -27.00
C VAL A 315 9.43 11.85 -26.64
N TYR A 316 8.91 11.80 -25.42
CA TYR A 316 8.08 12.86 -24.84
C TYR A 316 8.95 14.03 -24.39
N ARG A 317 8.61 15.23 -24.88
CA ARG A 317 9.31 16.50 -24.61
C ARG A 317 8.34 17.62 -24.17
N GLY A 318 7.25 17.25 -23.49
CA GLY A 318 6.17 18.17 -23.10
C GLY A 318 5.01 18.22 -24.10
N PHE A 319 3.88 18.79 -23.66
CA PHE A 319 2.69 19.08 -24.48
C PHE A 319 2.81 20.34 -25.35
#